data_AF-A0A2E8DP58-F1
#
_entry.id   AF-A0A2E8DP58-F1
#
_cell.length_a   1.000
_cell.length_b   1.000
_cell.length_c   1.000
_cell.angle_alpha   90.00
_cell.angle_beta   90.00
_cell.angle_gamma   90.00
#
_symmetry.space_group_name_H-M   'P 1'
#
loop_
_entity.id
_entity.type
_entity.pdbx_description
1 polymer ?
#
loop_
_entity_poly.entity_id
_entity_poly.type
_entity_poly.pdbx_seq_one_letter_code
_entity_poly.pdbx_strand_id
1 'polypeptide(L)'
;MVDHGMFCKHTNYEQTTRSPLILVAPDIVPAGTHINVPTEFVDIYPTLCDLMDLEPHLHLEGTSLLPIIENPTSSVKLVSMSQYHRCYNKQDVMSYACYNSVTVM
;
A
#
# COMPACT_ATOMS: atom_id res chain seq x y z
N MET A 1 15.58 -22.06 9.02
CA MET A 1 16.27 -21.11 8.13
C MET A 1 15.37 -19.89 8.02
N VAL A 2 15.91 -18.68 8.18
CA VAL A 2 15.12 -17.44 8.02
C VAL A 2 14.86 -17.22 6.53
N ASP A 3 13.72 -16.64 6.18
CA ASP A 3 13.38 -16.40 4.78
C ASP A 3 14.49 -15.61 4.05
N HIS A 4 14.84 -16.08 2.86
CA HIS A 4 15.96 -15.59 2.05
C HIS A 4 17.32 -15.40 2.79
N GLY A 5 17.52 -16.07 3.94
CA GLY A 5 18.73 -15.92 4.75
C GLY A 5 18.88 -14.55 5.41
N MET A 6 17.82 -13.73 5.45
CA MET A 6 17.83 -12.38 6.00
C MET A 6 16.94 -12.26 7.22
N PHE A 7 17.25 -11.29 8.08
CA PHE A 7 16.49 -11.00 9.29
C PHE A 7 15.98 -9.56 9.27
N CYS A 8 14.88 -9.30 9.98
CA CYS A 8 14.18 -8.00 9.99
C CYS A 8 13.64 -7.60 8.60
N LYS A 9 13.61 -6.29 8.34
CA LYS A 9 12.87 -5.63 7.24
C LYS A 9 13.77 -4.81 6.31
N HIS A 10 15.04 -5.17 6.23
CA HIS A 10 16.06 -4.42 5.48
C HIS A 10 16.15 -4.86 4.02
N THR A 11 15.00 -5.08 3.37
CA THR A 11 14.90 -5.56 1.99
C THR A 11 13.60 -5.11 1.33
N ASN A 12 13.56 -5.16 0.00
CA ASN A 12 12.36 -4.94 -0.81
C ASN A 12 11.71 -6.28 -1.24
N TYR A 13 11.88 -7.33 -0.45
CA TYR A 13 11.12 -8.56 -0.70
C TYR A 13 9.68 -8.38 -0.24
N GLU A 14 8.77 -9.02 -0.97
CA GLU A 14 7.32 -8.99 -0.70
C GLU A 14 7.02 -9.28 0.78
N GLN A 15 7.71 -10.25 1.38
CA GLN A 15 7.52 -10.61 2.80
C GLN A 15 7.86 -9.49 3.79
N THR A 16 8.62 -8.49 3.37
CA THR A 16 8.96 -7.32 4.17
C THR A 16 8.03 -6.15 3.90
N THR A 17 7.61 -5.96 2.64
CA THR A 17 6.87 -4.77 2.19
C THR A 17 5.36 -4.97 2.22
N ARG A 18 4.86 -6.19 2.01
CA ARG A 18 3.44 -6.52 2.08
C ARG A 18 3.00 -6.67 3.53
N SER A 19 2.15 -5.76 3.97
CA SER A 19 1.51 -5.79 5.28
C SER A 19 -0.01 -5.94 5.14
N PRO A 20 -0.68 -6.48 6.17
CA PRO A 20 -2.14 -6.50 6.19
C PRO A 20 -2.68 -5.07 6.33
N LEU A 21 -3.69 -4.74 5.53
CA LEU A 21 -4.53 -3.56 5.69
C LEU A 21 -5.97 -4.05 5.86
N ILE A 22 -6.60 -3.67 6.97
CA ILE A 22 -8.00 -3.99 7.30
C ILE A 22 -8.69 -2.66 7.58
N LEU A 23 -9.80 -2.40 6.89
CA LEU A 23 -10.55 -1.15 7.01
C LEU A 23 -11.99 -1.44 7.43
N VAL A 24 -12.43 -0.77 8.49
CA VAL A 24 -13.80 -0.88 9.01
C VAL A 24 -14.44 0.50 8.97
N ALA A 25 -15.40 0.67 8.06
CA ALA A 25 -16.25 1.85 7.99
C ALA A 25 -17.71 1.38 7.91
N PRO A 26 -18.49 1.51 9.01
CA PRO A 26 -19.90 1.15 9.01
C PRO A 26 -20.64 1.84 7.88
N ASP A 27 -21.59 1.14 7.27
CA ASP A 27 -22.45 1.63 6.16
C ASP A 27 -21.72 2.01 4.86
N ILE A 28 -20.38 1.99 4.84
CA ILE A 28 -19.55 2.33 3.66
C ILE A 28 -18.82 1.10 3.14
N VAL A 29 -18.19 0.32 4.02
CA VAL A 29 -17.43 -0.87 3.65
C VAL A 29 -18.22 -2.11 4.02
N PRO A 30 -18.72 -2.89 3.04
CA PRO A 30 -19.44 -4.12 3.34
C PRO A 30 -18.52 -5.11 4.07
N ALA A 31 -19.00 -5.70 5.17
CA ALA A 31 -18.24 -6.67 5.95
C ALA A 31 -17.88 -7.89 5.08
N GLY A 32 -16.63 -8.38 5.20
CA GLY A 32 -16.14 -9.51 4.41
C GLY A 32 -15.75 -9.15 2.98
N THR A 33 -15.68 -7.87 2.63
CA THR A 33 -15.15 -7.41 1.35
C THR A 33 -13.66 -7.68 1.28
N HIS A 34 -13.24 -8.46 0.29
CA HIS A 34 -11.83 -8.73 0.02
C HIS A 34 -11.42 -8.04 -1.28
N ILE A 35 -10.36 -7.24 -1.22
CA ILE A 35 -9.86 -6.49 -2.37
C ILE A 35 -8.42 -6.93 -2.65
N ASN A 36 -8.17 -7.41 -3.86
CA ASN A 36 -6.86 -7.93 -4.27
C ASN A 36 -6.27 -7.10 -5.41
N VAL A 37 -6.05 -5.81 -5.15
CA VAL A 37 -5.44 -4.86 -6.10
C VAL A 37 -4.32 -4.08 -5.41
N PRO A 38 -3.30 -3.58 -6.15
CA PRO A 38 -2.20 -2.85 -5.54
C PRO A 38 -2.68 -1.62 -4.77
N THR A 39 -2.23 -1.50 -3.52
CA THR A 39 -2.51 -0.40 -2.59
C THR A 39 -1.24 -0.09 -1.80
N GLU A 40 -1.13 1.11 -1.28
CA GLU A 40 0.06 1.59 -0.58
C GLU A 40 -0.33 2.29 0.73
N PHE A 41 0.60 2.38 1.67
CA PHE A 41 0.34 3.06 2.93
C PHE A 41 0.06 4.56 2.76
N VAL A 42 0.56 5.18 1.69
CA VAL A 42 0.29 6.60 1.37
C VAL A 42 -1.17 6.84 0.99
N ASP A 43 -1.92 5.80 0.61
CA ASP A 43 -3.33 5.88 0.25
C ASP A 43 -4.25 6.03 1.48
N ILE A 44 -3.75 5.70 2.67
CA ILE A 44 -4.56 5.72 3.91
C ILE A 44 -5.03 7.15 4.22
N TYR A 45 -4.14 8.14 4.10
CA TYR A 45 -4.46 9.53 4.39
C TYR A 45 -5.58 10.11 3.48
N PRO A 46 -5.48 10.07 2.14
CA PRO A 46 -6.56 10.55 1.28
C PRO A 46 -7.86 9.75 1.48
N THR A 47 -7.77 8.43 1.72
CA THR A 47 -8.97 7.62 2.01
C THR A 47 -9.70 8.08 3.27
N LEU A 48 -8.97 8.41 4.34
CA LEU A 48 -9.57 8.93 5.56
C LEU A 48 -10.16 10.33 5.37
N CYS A 49 -9.53 11.18 4.55
CA CYS A 49 -10.08 12.49 4.23
C CYS A 49 -11.43 12.36 3.53
N ASP A 50 -11.53 11.51 2.51
CA ASP A 50 -12.78 11.31 1.79
C ASP A 50 -13.87 10.67 2.67
N LEU A 51 -13.51 9.70 3.53
CA LEU A 51 -14.45 9.09 4.48
C LEU A 51 -15.02 10.09 5.49
N MET A 52 -14.27 11.15 5.80
CA MET A 52 -14.65 12.20 6.75
C MET A 52 -15.21 13.45 6.07
N ASP A 53 -15.36 13.45 4.74
CA ASP A 53 -15.75 14.62 3.94
C ASP A 53 -14.84 15.84 4.20
N LEU A 54 -13.53 15.59 4.28
CA LEU A 54 -12.49 16.60 4.48
C LEU A 54 -11.75 16.87 3.17
N GLU A 55 -11.44 18.15 2.91
CA GLU A 55 -10.56 18.50 1.79
C GLU A 55 -9.11 18.07 2.10
N PRO A 56 -8.51 17.18 1.28
CA PRO A 56 -7.12 16.79 1.45
C PRO A 56 -6.16 17.93 1.12
N HIS A 57 -4.96 17.91 1.72
CA HIS A 57 -3.90 18.85 1.35
C HIS A 57 -3.45 18.70 -0.11
N LEU A 58 -2.95 19.80 -0.69
CA LEU A 58 -2.37 19.80 -2.04
C LEU A 58 -1.10 18.92 -2.12
N HIS A 59 -0.95 18.18 -3.22
CA HIS A 59 0.21 17.34 -3.57
C HIS A 59 0.37 16.03 -2.77
N LEU A 60 -0.70 15.25 -2.64
CA LEU A 60 -0.60 13.87 -2.15
C LEU A 60 -0.11 12.93 -3.27
N GLU A 61 0.83 12.04 -2.93
CA GLU A 61 1.25 10.94 -3.81
C GLU A 61 0.28 9.75 -3.78
N GLY A 62 -0.47 9.60 -2.68
CA GLY A 62 -1.46 8.55 -2.52
C GLY A 62 -2.80 8.87 -3.17
N THR A 63 -3.58 7.82 -3.44
CA THR A 63 -4.92 7.89 -4.02
C THR A 63 -5.92 7.28 -3.05
N SER A 64 -7.10 7.89 -2.90
CA SER A 64 -8.18 7.33 -2.08
C SER A 64 -8.58 5.93 -2.54
N LEU A 65 -8.84 5.05 -1.56
CA LEU A 65 -9.28 3.67 -1.77
C LEU A 65 -10.81 3.55 -1.83
N LEU A 66 -11.57 4.63 -1.64
CA LEU A 66 -13.04 4.58 -1.79
C LEU A 66 -13.52 4.00 -3.13
N PRO A 67 -12.93 4.36 -4.30
CA PRO A 67 -13.38 3.80 -5.57
C PRO A 67 -13.26 2.27 -5.64
N ILE A 68 -12.22 1.69 -5.02
CA ILE A 68 -12.04 0.23 -4.99
C ILE A 68 -12.90 -0.45 -3.91
N ILE A 69 -13.34 0.29 -2.89
CA ILE A 69 -14.33 -0.21 -1.92
C ILE A 69 -15.71 -0.31 -2.60
N GLU A 70 -16.10 0.69 -3.39
CA GLU A 70 -17.37 0.70 -4.13
C GLU A 70 -17.37 -0.31 -5.28
N ASN A 71 -16.24 -0.48 -5.96
CA ASN A 71 -16.06 -1.47 -7.01
C ASN A 71 -14.77 -2.29 -6.78
N PRO A 72 -14.85 -3.42 -6.04
CA PRO A 72 -13.71 -4.29 -5.72
C PRO A 72 -12.97 -4.91 -6.91
N THR A 73 -13.55 -4.83 -8.12
CA THR A 73 -12.90 -5.30 -9.35
C THR A 73 -12.09 -4.22 -10.06
N SER A 74 -12.24 -2.97 -9.64
CA SER A 74 -11.49 -1.83 -10.16
C SER A 74 -10.14 -1.70 -9.46
N SER A 75 -9.21 -1.00 -10.11
CA SER A 75 -7.93 -0.63 -9.51
C SER A 75 -7.67 0.85 -9.70
N VAL A 76 -7.21 1.51 -8.64
CA VAL A 76 -6.77 2.92 -8.67
C VAL A 76 -5.34 3.08 -9.20
N LYS A 77 -4.54 2.00 -9.18
CA LYS A 77 -3.15 2.01 -9.65
C LYS A 77 -2.75 0.69 -10.31
N LEU A 78 -1.77 0.75 -11.21
CA LEU A 78 -1.27 -0.44 -11.92
C LEU A 78 -0.30 -1.25 -11.05
N VAL A 79 0.51 -0.57 -10.23
CA VAL A 79 1.52 -1.18 -9.37
C VAL A 79 1.59 -0.43 -8.05
N SER A 80 2.06 -1.11 -7.01
CA SER A 80 2.55 -0.48 -5.77
C SER A 80 4.07 -0.42 -5.81
N MET A 81 4.67 0.58 -5.18
CA MET A 81 6.08 0.89 -5.19
C MET A 81 6.62 0.94 -3.76
N SER A 82 7.74 0.25 -3.54
CA SER A 82 8.47 0.30 -2.27
C SER A 82 9.91 0.72 -2.52
N GLN A 83 10.42 1.55 -1.62
CA GLN A 83 11.78 2.08 -1.70
C GLN A 83 12.54 1.70 -0.43
N TYR A 84 13.78 1.26 -0.61
CA TYR A 84 14.68 0.99 0.50
C TYR A 84 16.08 1.51 0.17
N HIS A 85 16.63 2.27 1.11
CA HIS A 85 17.97 2.84 1.00
C HIS A 85 19.02 1.75 1.16
N ARG A 86 20.01 1.70 0.27
CA ARG A 86 21.14 0.76 0.35
C ARG A 86 22.45 1.50 0.24
N CYS A 87 23.48 0.97 0.89
CA CYS A 87 24.84 1.40 0.67
C CYS A 87 25.53 0.37 -0.24
N TYR A 88 26.02 0.81 -1.39
CA TYR A 88 26.82 0.01 -2.31
C TYR A 88 28.13 0.72 -2.59
N ASN A 89 29.27 0.06 -2.36
CA ASN A 89 30.61 0.65 -2.55
C ASN A 89 30.80 2.04 -1.89
N LYS A 90 30.30 2.21 -0.65
CA LYS A 90 30.30 3.49 0.10
C LYS A 90 29.49 4.61 -0.55
N GLN A 91 28.68 4.30 -1.55
CA GLN A 91 27.72 5.22 -2.15
C GLN A 91 26.32 4.83 -1.70
N ASP A 92 25.54 5.84 -1.39
CA ASP A 92 24.13 5.71 -1.08
C ASP A 92 23.34 5.55 -2.37
N VAL A 93 22.63 4.43 -2.50
CA VAL A 93 21.81 4.07 -3.66
C VAL A 93 20.40 3.72 -3.22
N MET A 94 19.41 4.23 -3.95
CA MET A 94 18.00 3.88 -3.71
C MET A 94 17.64 2.64 -4.50
N SER A 95 17.09 1.65 -3.81
CA SER A 95 16.56 0.44 -4.44
C SER A 95 15.03 0.47 -4.45
N TYR A 96 14.46 0.09 -5.58
CA TYR A 96 13.02 0.15 -5.85
C TYR A 96 12.47 -1.25 -6.10
N ALA A 97 11.25 -1.51 -5.69
CA ALA A 97 10.48 -2.68 -6.08
C ALA A 97 9.06 -2.27 -6.44
N CYS A 98 8.51 -2.92 -7.48
CA CYS A 98 7.15 -2.70 -7.94
C CYS A 98 6.36 -4.02 -7.83
N TYR A 99 5.15 -3.96 -7.29
CA TYR A 99 4.31 -5.14 -7.08
C TYR A 99 2.94 -4.97 -7.74
N ASN A 100 2.44 -6.06 -8.32
CA ASN A 100 1.17 -6.10 -9.04
C ASN A 100 0.00 -6.64 -8.20
N SER A 101 0.21 -6.91 -6.91
CA SER A 101 -0.87 -7.32 -6.01
C SER A 101 -0.58 -6.91 -4.57
N VAL A 102 -1.50 -6.17 -3.96
CA VAL A 102 -1.59 -5.97 -2.51
C VAL A 102 -3.00 -6.39 -2.12
N THR A 103 -3.17 -6.98 -0.94
CA THR A 103 -4.48 -7.47 -0.51
C THR A 103 -4.93 -6.63 0.68
N VAL A 104 -6.09 -6.00 0.54
CA VAL A 104 -6.84 -5.43 1.67
C VAL A 104 -7.85 -6.49 2.10
N MET A 105 -7.79 -6.89 3.37
CA MET A 105 -8.66 -7.91 3.97
C MET A 105 -9.81 -7.29 4.74
#